data_AF-A0A4R9BFJ9-F1
#
_entry.id   AF-A0A4R9BFJ9-F1
#
_cell.length_a   1.000
_cell.length_b   1.000
_cell.length_c   1.000
_cell.angle_alpha   90.00
_cell.angle_beta   90.00
_cell.angle_gamma   90.00
#
_symmetry.space_group_name_H-M   'P 1'
#
loop_
_entity.id
_entity.type
_entity.pdbx_description
1 polymer ?
#
loop_
_entity_poly.entity_id
_entity_poly.type
_entity_poly.pdbx_seq_one_letter_code
_entity_poly.pdbx_strand_id
1 'polypeptide(L)'
;MDVTVPGGSLPAWAISSVTVAPTHRRRGIARALLTAELRTAARLGLPLAMLTVSEATIYARYGFGPAVHQAGYTIDTTRARWARPAPAGRLHLVAPETLLTDGPPVFARARALA
;
A
#
# COMPACT_ATOMS: atom_id res chain seq x y z
N MET A 1 -7.34 -1.09 -8.52
CA MET A 1 -6.07 -0.36 -8.35
C MET A 1 -4.95 -1.26 -8.85
N ASP A 2 -3.94 -0.76 -9.56
CA ASP A 2 -2.84 -1.61 -10.02
C ASP A 2 -1.72 -1.73 -8.98
N VAL A 3 -1.25 -2.95 -8.77
CA VAL A 3 -0.17 -3.31 -7.84
C VAL A 3 1.00 -3.86 -8.64
N THR A 4 2.23 -3.44 -8.32
CA THR A 4 3.44 -4.05 -8.90
C THR A 4 3.70 -5.38 -8.21
N VAL A 5 4.01 -6.40 -9.01
CA VAL A 5 4.45 -7.73 -8.59
C VAL A 5 5.76 -8.05 -9.29
N PRO A 6 6.53 -9.05 -8.82
CA PRO A 6 7.71 -9.49 -9.56
C PRO A 6 7.37 -9.78 -11.02
N GLY A 7 8.04 -9.08 -11.95
CA GLY A 7 7.84 -9.23 -13.39
C GLY A 7 6.67 -8.45 -14.01
N GLY A 8 5.99 -7.57 -13.27
CA GLY A 8 4.96 -6.70 -13.88
C GLY A 8 3.97 -6.07 -12.91
N SER A 9 2.73 -5.90 -13.36
CA SER A 9 1.64 -5.35 -12.56
C SER A 9 0.33 -6.07 -12.79
N LEU A 10 -0.51 -6.13 -11.76
CA LEU A 10 -1.85 -6.71 -11.84
C LEU A 10 -2.88 -5.79 -11.17
N PRO A 11 -4.15 -5.84 -11.61
CA PRO A 11 -5.22 -5.14 -10.95
C PRO A 11 -5.58 -5.85 -9.64
N ALA A 12 -5.84 -5.07 -8.60
CA ALA A 12 -6.19 -5.53 -7.27
C ALA A 12 -7.40 -4.79 -6.70
N TRP A 13 -8.15 -5.50 -5.86
CA TRP A 13 -9.23 -4.98 -5.05
C TRP A 13 -8.67 -4.46 -3.71
N ALA A 14 -8.62 -3.14 -3.55
CA ALA A 14 -8.10 -2.51 -2.35
C ALA A 14 -9.23 -2.32 -1.32
N ILE A 15 -9.29 -3.19 -0.33
CA ILE A 15 -10.25 -3.10 0.77
C ILE A 15 -9.76 -2.05 1.76
N SER A 16 -10.62 -1.10 2.11
CA SER A 16 -10.33 -0.04 3.06
C SER A 16 -11.53 0.24 3.97
N SER A 17 -11.32 1.04 5.00
CA SER A 17 -12.37 1.58 5.89
C SER A 17 -13.30 0.53 6.52
N VAL A 18 -12.79 -0.68 6.78
CA VAL A 18 -13.55 -1.74 7.45
C VAL A 18 -13.71 -1.39 8.93
N THR A 19 -14.90 -0.90 9.30
CA THR A 19 -15.18 -0.45 10.67
C THR A 19 -16.53 -0.99 11.15
N VAL A 20 -16.60 -1.37 12.42
CA VAL A 20 -17.84 -1.75 13.11
C VAL A 20 -17.96 -0.91 14.37
N ALA A 21 -19.10 -0.26 14.58
CA ALA A 21 -19.38 0.49 15.80
C ALA A 21 -19.17 -0.39 17.05
N PRO A 22 -18.56 0.11 18.14
CA PRO A 22 -18.27 -0.69 19.33
C PRO A 22 -19.50 -1.38 19.93
N THR A 23 -20.66 -0.71 19.91
CA THR A 23 -21.96 -1.23 20.37
C THR A 23 -22.52 -2.38 19.52
N HIS A 24 -21.93 -2.65 18.35
CA HIS A 24 -22.40 -3.63 17.37
C HIS A 24 -21.38 -4.74 17.09
N ARG A 25 -20.29 -4.81 17.87
CA ARG A 25 -19.28 -5.87 17.74
C ARG A 25 -19.86 -7.25 18.05
N ARG A 26 -19.17 -8.30 17.59
CA ARG A 26 -19.53 -9.73 17.79
C ARG A 26 -20.89 -10.17 17.21
N ARG A 27 -21.49 -9.36 16.33
CA ARG A 27 -22.73 -9.68 15.59
C ARG A 27 -22.50 -10.18 14.16
N GLY A 28 -21.28 -10.58 13.82
CA GLY A 28 -20.92 -11.05 12.47
C GLY A 28 -20.77 -9.96 11.39
N ILE A 29 -20.94 -8.68 11.72
CA ILE A 29 -20.92 -7.57 10.75
C ILE A 29 -19.61 -7.50 9.95
N ALA A 30 -18.45 -7.52 10.61
CA ALA A 30 -17.15 -7.49 9.94
C ALA A 30 -16.94 -8.69 8.99
N ARG A 31 -17.48 -9.87 9.36
CA ARG A 31 -17.45 -11.06 8.50
C ARG A 31 -18.31 -10.85 7.27
N ALA A 32 -19.51 -10.29 7.43
CA ALA A 32 -20.39 -9.99 6.31
C ALA A 32 -19.76 -8.99 5.33
N LEU A 33 -19.17 -7.90 5.85
CA LEU A 33 -18.47 -6.89 5.05
C LEU A 33 -17.31 -7.51 4.25
N LEU A 34 -16.33 -8.14 4.91
CA LEU A 34 -15.16 -8.70 4.23
C LEU A 34 -15.53 -9.80 3.22
N THR A 35 -16.51 -10.65 3.54
CA THR A 35 -16.95 -11.70 2.61
C THR A 35 -17.71 -11.10 1.41
N ALA A 36 -18.39 -9.97 1.58
CA ALA A 36 -19.02 -9.25 0.47
C ALA A 36 -17.96 -8.61 -0.44
N GLU A 37 -16.94 -7.97 0.12
CA GLU A 37 -15.80 -7.40 -0.61
C GLU A 37 -15.09 -8.47 -1.46
N LEU A 38 -14.74 -9.61 -0.86
CA LEU A 38 -14.07 -10.71 -1.58
C LEU A 38 -14.95 -11.31 -2.69
N ARG A 39 -16.26 -11.45 -2.44
CA ARG A 39 -17.20 -11.88 -3.49
C ARG A 39 -17.28 -10.87 -4.63
N THR A 40 -17.20 -9.58 -4.33
CA THR A 40 -17.18 -8.52 -5.36
C THR A 40 -15.90 -8.59 -6.17
N ALA A 41 -14.73 -8.71 -5.54
CA ALA A 41 -13.46 -8.90 -6.24
C ALA A 41 -13.51 -10.10 -7.19
N ALA A 42 -14.02 -11.24 -6.71
CA ALA A 42 -14.17 -12.45 -7.52
C ALA A 42 -15.13 -12.25 -8.71
N ARG A 43 -16.30 -11.61 -8.50
CA ARG A 43 -17.24 -11.30 -9.59
C ARG A 43 -16.64 -10.37 -10.65
N LEU A 44 -15.76 -9.48 -10.25
CA LEU A 44 -15.05 -8.57 -11.16
C LEU A 44 -13.83 -9.22 -11.84
N GLY A 45 -13.55 -10.50 -11.57
CA GLY A 45 -12.41 -11.21 -12.14
C GLY A 45 -11.06 -10.70 -11.65
N LEU A 46 -11.01 -10.03 -10.49
CA LEU A 46 -9.77 -9.48 -9.97
C LEU A 46 -8.93 -10.59 -9.31
N PRO A 47 -7.64 -10.74 -9.69
CA PRO A 47 -6.78 -11.82 -9.22
C PRO A 47 -6.32 -11.66 -7.76
N LEU A 48 -6.42 -10.44 -7.20
CA LEU A 48 -5.91 -10.11 -5.88
C LEU A 48 -6.88 -9.19 -5.12
N ALA A 49 -7.02 -9.43 -3.82
CA ALA A 49 -7.53 -8.46 -2.86
C ALA A 49 -6.41 -8.09 -1.88
N MET A 50 -6.33 -6.82 -1.50
CA MET A 50 -5.29 -6.29 -0.61
C MET A 50 -5.89 -5.37 0.44
N LEU A 51 -5.18 -5.24 1.56
CA LEU A 51 -5.50 -4.33 2.66
C LEU A 51 -4.24 -3.96 3.44
N THR A 52 -4.29 -2.85 4.16
CA THR A 52 -3.28 -2.46 5.16
C THR A 52 -3.92 -2.54 6.54
N VAL A 53 -3.35 -3.33 7.45
CA VAL A 53 -3.91 -3.55 8.79
C VAL A 53 -2.81 -3.60 9.83
N SER A 54 -3.11 -3.08 11.02
CA SER A 54 -2.21 -3.15 12.19
C SER A 54 -2.18 -4.56 12.80
N GLU A 55 -3.26 -5.32 12.70
CA GLU A 55 -3.37 -6.68 13.25
C GLU A 55 -3.63 -7.71 12.15
N ALA A 56 -2.54 -8.24 11.57
CA ALA A 56 -2.61 -9.18 10.45
C ALA A 56 -3.36 -10.49 10.78
N THR A 57 -3.27 -10.96 12.04
CA THR A 57 -3.82 -12.26 12.46
C THR A 57 -5.35 -12.33 12.37
N ILE A 58 -6.05 -11.20 12.49
CA ILE A 58 -7.52 -11.15 12.36
C ILE A 58 -7.97 -11.48 10.93
N TYR A 59 -7.12 -11.20 9.92
CA TYR A 59 -7.48 -11.28 8.51
C TYR A 59 -7.07 -12.60 7.85
N ALA A 60 -6.17 -13.36 8.49
CA ALA A 60 -5.73 -14.68 8.01
C ALA A 60 -6.89 -15.64 7.73
N ARG A 61 -7.94 -15.61 8.56
CA ARG A 61 -9.15 -16.45 8.37
C ARG A 61 -9.93 -16.18 7.08
N TYR A 62 -9.67 -15.06 6.40
CA TYR A 62 -10.27 -14.74 5.10
C TYR A 62 -9.31 -14.98 3.93
N GLY A 63 -8.13 -15.55 4.18
CA GLY A 63 -7.10 -15.83 3.18
C GLY A 63 -6.06 -14.73 3.00
N PHE A 64 -6.06 -13.67 3.81
CA PHE A 64 -5.03 -12.64 3.75
C PHE A 64 -3.74 -13.08 4.45
N GLY A 65 -2.61 -12.95 3.76
CA GLY A 65 -1.27 -13.09 4.35
C GLY A 65 -0.49 -11.78 4.29
N PRO A 66 0.47 -11.54 5.21
CA PRO A 66 1.38 -10.42 5.08
C PRO A 66 2.24 -10.58 3.82
N ALA A 67 2.18 -9.60 2.92
CA ALA A 67 2.90 -9.63 1.64
C ALA A 67 3.97 -8.53 1.50
N VAL A 68 3.87 -7.47 2.33
CA VAL A 68 4.78 -6.32 2.30
C VAL A 68 5.09 -5.91 3.73
N HIS A 69 6.36 -5.57 3.98
CA HIS A 69 6.83 -5.06 5.26
C HIS A 69 7.24 -3.59 5.13
N GLN A 70 7.01 -2.81 6.18
CA GLN A 70 7.44 -1.43 6.28
C GLN A 70 8.54 -1.30 7.33
N ALA A 71 9.56 -0.51 7.03
CA ALA A 71 10.59 -0.12 7.99
C ALA A 71 10.57 1.40 8.16
N GLY A 72 10.58 1.85 9.42
CA GLY A 72 10.78 3.26 9.75
C GLY A 72 12.25 3.53 10.03
N TYR A 73 12.79 4.60 9.46
CA TYR A 73 14.17 5.04 9.68
C TYR A 73 14.19 6.44 10.27
N THR A 74 14.99 6.64 11.31
CA THR A 74 15.32 7.97 11.85
C THR A 74 16.81 8.23 11.60
N ILE A 75 17.12 9.32 10.91
CA ILE A 75 18.50 9.65 10.50
C ILE A 75 18.92 10.94 11.20
N ASP A 76 19.97 10.87 12.01
CA ASP A 76 20.66 12.06 12.53
C ASP A 76 21.55 12.66 11.43
N THR A 77 21.09 13.75 10.82
CA THR A 77 21.76 14.40 9.70
C THR A 77 23.09 15.08 10.10
N THR A 78 23.34 15.32 11.39
CA THR A 78 24.61 15.89 11.87
C THR A 78 25.73 14.84 11.85
N ARG A 79 25.36 13.56 12.00
CA ARG A 79 26.28 12.40 12.01
C ARG A 79 26.28 11.62 10.71
N ALA A 80 25.20 11.68 9.93
CA ALA A 80 25.10 10.99 8.65
C ALA A 80 26.10 11.55 7.63
N ARG A 81 26.75 10.66 6.88
CA ARG A 81 27.62 11.00 5.75
C ARG A 81 27.23 10.13 4.57
N TRP A 82 27.37 10.69 3.38
CA TRP A 82 27.13 9.95 2.14
C TRP A 82 28.30 8.99 1.88
N ALA A 83 28.01 7.70 1.72
CA ALA A 83 29.02 6.65 1.59
C ALA A 83 29.44 6.36 0.14
N ARG A 84 28.83 7.05 -0.84
CA ARG A 84 29.06 6.85 -2.28
C ARG A 84 29.58 8.16 -2.90
N PRO A 85 30.03 8.16 -4.17
CA PRO A 85 30.27 9.42 -4.88
C PRO A 85 28.99 10.27 -4.92
N ALA A 86 29.17 11.59 -5.00
CA ALA A 86 28.06 12.51 -5.13
C ALA A 86 27.21 12.15 -6.38
N PRO A 87 25.89 11.97 -6.25
CA PRO A 87 25.05 11.69 -7.41
C PRO A 87 25.05 12.90 -8.34
N ALA A 88 25.07 12.65 -9.65
CA ALA A 88 24.87 13.70 -10.64
C ALA A 88 23.42 14.21 -10.59
N GLY A 89 23.22 15.51 -10.72
CA GLY A 89 21.90 16.11 -10.79
C GLY A 89 21.79 17.45 -10.07
N ARG A 90 20.55 17.95 -9.98
CA ARG A 90 20.19 19.18 -9.26
C ARG A 90 18.98 18.90 -8.36
N LEU A 91 18.92 19.61 -7.24
CA LEU A 91 17.79 19.58 -6.31
C LEU A 91 17.17 20.98 -6.24
N HIS A 92 15.85 21.02 -6.27
CA HIS A 92 15.08 22.26 -6.14
C HIS A 92 14.02 22.06 -5.05
N LEU A 93 13.90 23.04 -4.14
CA LEU A 93 12.74 23.10 -3.26
C LEU A 93 11.55 23.56 -4.09
N VAL A 94 10.47 22.80 -4.03
CA VAL A 94 9.24 23.07 -4.78
C VAL A 94 8.05 23.13 -3.83
N ALA A 95 7.00 23.81 -4.26
CA ALA A 95 5.73 23.82 -3.56
C ALA A 95 5.12 22.41 -3.58
N PRO A 96 4.57 21.87 -2.47
CA PRO A 96 4.00 20.52 -2.43
C PRO A 96 2.95 20.23 -3.51
N GLU A 97 2.20 21.26 -3.92
CA GLU A 97 1.17 21.18 -4.96
C GLU A 97 1.74 20.76 -6.32
N THR A 98 3.02 21.08 -6.57
CA THR A 98 3.75 20.66 -7.77
C THR A 98 3.79 19.13 -7.92
N LEU A 99 3.75 18.39 -6.80
CA LEU A 99 3.75 16.92 -6.82
C LEU A 99 2.49 16.33 -7.46
N LEU A 100 1.38 17.08 -7.55
CA LEU A 100 0.19 16.60 -8.26
C LEU A 100 0.47 16.40 -9.76
N THR A 101 1.37 17.21 -10.32
CA THR A 101 1.79 17.13 -11.73
C THR A 101 3.05 16.29 -11.90
N ASP A 102 4.09 16.56 -11.10
CA ASP A 102 5.42 15.98 -11.30
C ASP A 102 5.58 14.61 -10.61
N GLY A 103 4.77 14.33 -9.59
CA GLY A 103 4.81 13.11 -8.80
C GLY A 103 4.48 11.85 -9.60
N PRO A 104 3.34 11.78 -10.32
CA PRO A 104 2.95 10.56 -11.03
C PRO A 104 4.01 10.05 -12.04
N PRO A 105 4.64 10.90 -12.87
CA PRO A 105 5.73 10.46 -13.76
C PRO A 105 6.98 9.96 -13.03
N VAL A 106 7.31 10.53 -11.86
CA VAL A 106 8.43 10.05 -11.02
C VAL A 106 8.07 8.68 -10.42
N PHE A 107 6.86 8.55 -9.87
CA PHE A 107 6.37 7.31 -9.27
C PHE A 107 6.29 6.16 -10.29
N ALA A 108 5.79 6.43 -11.50
CA ALA A 108 5.72 5.44 -12.57
C ALA A 108 7.10 4.89 -12.97
N ARG A 109 8.11 5.76 -13.08
CA ARG A 109 9.50 5.36 -13.37
C ARG A 109 10.09 4.51 -12.26
N ALA A 110 9.88 4.89 -10.99
CA ALA A 110 10.35 4.11 -9.85
C ALA A 110 9.70 2.72 -9.80
N ARG A 111 8.41 2.62 -10.11
CA ARG A 111 7.68 1.33 -10.17
C ARG A 111 8.18 0.38 -11.25
N ALA A 112 8.72 0.89 -12.36
CA ALA A 112 9.25 0.06 -13.45
C ALA A 112 10.62 -0.56 -13.13
N LEU A 113 11.30 -0.06 -12.08
CA LEU A 113 12.60 -0.57 -11.63
C LEU A 113 12.48 -1.70 -10.59
N ALA A 114 11.27 -1.96 -10.09
CA ALA A 114 10.95 -2.98 -9.10
C ALA A 114 10.38 -4.23 -9.77
#